data_AF-A0A519QHZ5-F1
#
_entry.id   AF-A0A519QHZ5-F1
#
_cell.length_a   1.000
_cell.length_b   1.000
_cell.length_c   1.000
_cell.angle_alpha   90.00
_cell.angle_beta   90.00
_cell.angle_gamma   90.00
#
_symmetry.space_group_name_H-M   'P 1'
#
loop_
_entity.id
_entity.type
_entity.pdbx_description
1 polymer ?
#
loop_
_entity_poly.entity_id
_entity_poly.type
_entity_poly.pdbx_seq_one_letter_code
_entity_poly.pdbx_strand_id
1 'polypeptide(L)'
;MTGLLTRLLRDQRGGVGALSVLVSVLVITASAATIDAASVQFRARALQGLADTAAVSAAGDLTTAERTVQRVLTLKSSGAEVHQVALGEYRGRADVPVADRFNAGGVVPDAVRVVLREDVPLFFGSVLGIRSVRVQKSAVAIRPARDAAAFSIGSRLLSVDPPIVNALLTQLIGREIQLSALSYDSLLNSSLDVDDLLDDLGRTLSVDDRDELLTRSLSTRRLVDAMAAGTTGQTHIALKSIAASIGTGADRNLRLNSLIEVAPGVKGDINAKVPVWAFRLVMSSRVNVRRLSP
;
A
#
# COMPACT_ATOMS: atom_id res chain seq x y z
N MET A 1 -39.70 69.92 43.19
CA MET A 1 -38.96 69.64 41.92
C MET A 1 -37.51 69.21 42.15
N THR A 2 -36.82 69.72 43.16
CA THR A 2 -35.40 69.39 43.50
C THR A 2 -35.15 67.92 43.90
N GLY A 3 -36.09 67.27 44.59
CA GLY A 3 -35.99 65.85 44.99
C GLY A 3 -36.12 64.83 43.85
N LEU A 4 -36.73 65.23 42.73
CA LEU A 4 -36.94 64.36 41.56
C LEU A 4 -35.71 64.39 40.63
N LEU A 5 -35.09 65.57 40.50
CA LEU A 5 -33.82 65.76 39.80
C LEU A 5 -32.65 65.04 40.48
N THR A 6 -32.61 65.03 41.81
CA THR A 6 -31.57 64.28 42.57
C THR A 6 -31.75 62.77 42.50
N ARG A 7 -32.98 62.26 42.32
CA ARG A 7 -33.24 60.82 42.09
C ARG A 7 -32.84 60.40 40.68
N LEU A 8 -33.15 61.19 39.65
CA LEU A 8 -32.73 60.95 38.26
C LEU A 8 -31.19 60.96 38.12
N LEU A 9 -30.50 61.89 38.78
CA LEU A 9 -29.03 61.97 38.76
C LEU A 9 -28.35 60.83 39.53
N ARG A 10 -29.07 60.10 40.40
CA ARG A 10 -28.58 58.92 41.12
C ARG A 10 -29.02 57.60 40.50
N ASP A 11 -29.80 57.62 39.41
CA ASP A 11 -30.33 56.41 38.80
C ASP A 11 -29.29 55.76 37.85
N GLN A 12 -28.53 54.80 38.38
CA GLN A 12 -27.56 54.01 37.59
C GLN A 12 -28.17 52.77 36.93
N ARG A 13 -29.50 52.55 37.04
CA ARG A 13 -30.14 51.35 36.51
C ARG A 13 -30.09 51.27 34.97
N GLY A 14 -29.99 52.41 34.28
CA GLY A 14 -29.82 52.47 32.82
C GLY A 14 -28.41 52.14 32.32
N GLY A 15 -27.37 52.37 33.14
CA GLY A 15 -25.97 52.13 32.75
C GLY A 15 -25.64 50.65 32.56
N VAL A 16 -26.21 49.79 33.41
CA VAL A 16 -26.05 48.34 33.31
C VAL A 16 -26.72 47.80 32.03
N GLY A 17 -27.86 48.37 31.63
CA GLY A 17 -28.53 48.01 30.38
C GLY A 17 -27.76 48.42 29.13
N ALA A 18 -27.21 49.64 29.11
CA ALA A 18 -26.38 50.09 27.99
C ALA A 18 -25.08 49.27 27.87
N LEU A 19 -24.44 48.97 29.00
CA LEU A 19 -23.22 48.16 29.02
C LEU A 19 -23.49 46.70 28.65
N SER A 20 -24.62 46.12 29.10
CA SER A 20 -24.98 44.75 28.73
C SER A 20 -25.25 44.62 27.23
N VAL A 21 -25.96 45.58 26.61
CA VAL A 21 -26.18 45.59 25.16
C VAL A 21 -24.86 45.67 24.41
N LEU A 22 -23.95 46.57 24.81
CA LEU A 22 -22.65 46.71 24.15
C LEU A 22 -21.81 45.42 24.24
N VAL A 23 -21.77 44.80 25.42
CA VAL A 23 -21.08 43.52 25.63
C VAL A 23 -21.75 42.40 24.82
N SER A 24 -23.08 42.33 24.80
CA SER A 24 -23.81 41.34 23.99
C SER A 24 -23.52 41.47 22.51
N VAL A 25 -23.51 42.69 21.96
CA VAL A 25 -23.16 42.93 20.55
C VAL A 25 -21.74 42.46 20.26
N LEU A 26 -20.79 42.74 21.15
CA LEU A 26 -19.41 42.28 21.01
C LEU A 26 -19.30 40.75 21.03
N VAL A 27 -19.97 40.09 21.98
CA VAL A 27 -20.00 38.63 22.09
C VAL A 27 -20.65 37.98 20.87
N ILE A 28 -21.76 38.54 20.38
CA ILE A 28 -22.45 38.05 19.18
C ILE A 28 -21.55 38.18 17.96
N THR A 29 -20.89 39.32 17.78
CA THR A 29 -20.00 39.57 16.63
C THR A 29 -18.78 38.65 16.66
N ALA A 30 -18.18 38.46 17.84
CA ALA A 30 -17.08 37.53 18.02
C ALA A 30 -17.52 36.08 17.74
N SER A 31 -18.71 35.67 18.21
CA SER A 31 -19.26 34.33 17.96
C SER A 31 -19.58 34.10 16.48
N ALA A 32 -20.11 35.11 15.79
CA ALA A 32 -20.36 35.06 14.36
C ALA A 32 -19.05 34.83 13.57
N ALA A 33 -17.99 35.57 13.92
CA ALA A 33 -16.67 35.41 13.29
C ALA A 33 -16.06 34.02 13.57
N THR A 34 -16.20 33.50 14.79
CA THR A 34 -15.69 32.15 15.11
C THR A 34 -16.45 31.05 14.40
N ILE A 35 -17.77 31.16 14.23
CA ILE A 35 -18.58 30.20 13.45
C ILE A 35 -18.13 30.17 11.99
N ASP A 36 -17.92 31.33 11.38
CA ASP A 36 -17.42 31.41 10.00
C ASP A 36 -16.03 30.78 9.86
N ALA A 37 -15.10 31.13 10.77
CA ALA A 37 -13.76 30.54 10.78
C ALA A 37 -13.82 29.01 10.99
N ALA A 38 -14.69 28.53 11.88
CA ALA A 38 -14.90 27.11 12.12
C ALA A 38 -15.46 26.41 10.88
N SER A 39 -16.41 27.03 10.18
CA SER A 39 -16.97 26.49 8.94
C SER A 39 -15.92 26.37 7.83
N VAL A 40 -15.12 27.43 7.64
CA VAL A 40 -14.01 27.42 6.68
C VAL A 40 -13.02 26.31 7.01
N GLN A 41 -12.66 26.15 8.28
CA GLN A 41 -11.72 25.10 8.70
C GLN A 41 -12.31 23.69 8.54
N PHE A 42 -13.60 23.52 8.80
CA PHE A 42 -14.30 22.26 8.56
C PHE A 42 -14.29 21.89 7.06
N ARG A 43 -14.66 22.83 6.18
CA ARG A 43 -14.59 22.64 4.72
C ARG A 43 -13.18 22.40 4.23
N ALA A 44 -12.19 23.10 4.79
CA ALA A 44 -10.79 22.90 4.46
C ALA A 44 -10.29 21.48 4.78
N ARG A 45 -10.76 20.88 5.88
CA ARG A 45 -10.45 19.48 6.22
C ARG A 45 -11.18 18.50 5.31
N ALA A 46 -12.45 18.76 4.99
CA ALA A 46 -13.20 17.95 4.04
C ALA A 46 -12.55 17.96 2.64
N LEU A 47 -12.09 19.14 2.19
CA LEU A 47 -11.37 19.30 0.93
C LEU A 47 -10.03 18.57 0.93
N GLN A 48 -9.30 18.57 2.05
CA GLN A 48 -8.08 17.78 2.20
C GLN A 48 -8.38 16.28 2.09
N GLY A 49 -9.38 15.76 2.82
CA GLY A 49 -9.74 14.34 2.74
C GLY A 49 -10.21 13.91 1.34
N LEU A 50 -10.89 14.82 0.62
CA LEU A 50 -11.22 14.60 -0.79
C LEU A 50 -9.98 14.56 -1.68
N ALA A 51 -9.04 15.49 -1.49
CA ALA A 51 -7.77 15.50 -2.21
C ALA A 51 -6.96 14.22 -1.94
N ASP A 52 -6.89 13.77 -0.69
CA ASP A 52 -6.19 12.54 -0.28
C ASP A 52 -6.83 11.30 -0.96
N THR A 53 -8.15 11.21 -0.94
CA THR A 53 -8.88 10.12 -1.60
C THR A 53 -8.67 10.12 -3.12
N ALA A 54 -8.72 11.31 -3.74
CA ALA A 54 -8.52 11.47 -5.18
C ALA A 54 -7.08 11.11 -5.58
N ALA A 55 -6.09 11.56 -4.81
CA ALA A 55 -4.68 11.25 -5.03
C ALA A 55 -4.41 9.75 -4.90
N VAL A 56 -4.85 9.10 -3.82
CA VAL A 56 -4.65 7.65 -3.62
C VAL A 56 -5.33 6.83 -4.71
N SER A 57 -6.55 7.22 -5.10
CA SER A 57 -7.27 6.55 -6.19
C SER A 57 -6.53 6.71 -7.53
N ALA A 58 -6.01 7.90 -7.81
CA ALA A 58 -5.24 8.19 -9.01
C ALA A 58 -3.86 7.51 -9.02
N ALA A 59 -3.23 7.32 -7.86
CA ALA A 59 -1.96 6.59 -7.74
C ALA A 59 -2.07 5.11 -8.11
N GLY A 60 -3.27 4.52 -7.99
CA GLY A 60 -3.55 3.17 -8.47
C GLY A 60 -3.26 3.01 -9.97
N ASP A 61 -3.65 3.99 -10.79
CA ASP A 61 -3.35 4.05 -12.21
C ASP A 61 -2.99 5.45 -12.70
N LEU A 62 -1.68 5.70 -12.82
CA LEU A 62 -1.14 7.00 -13.24
C LEU A 62 -1.53 7.37 -14.67
N THR A 63 -1.82 6.38 -15.54
CA THR A 63 -2.22 6.64 -16.94
C THR A 63 -3.65 7.20 -17.05
N THR A 64 -4.48 6.94 -16.04
CA THR A 64 -5.87 7.40 -15.97
C THR A 64 -6.10 8.40 -14.84
N ALA A 65 -5.04 8.95 -14.24
CA ALA A 65 -5.07 9.79 -13.05
C ALA A 65 -6.10 10.93 -13.14
N GLU A 66 -6.09 11.74 -14.19
CA GLU A 66 -7.05 12.85 -14.37
C GLU A 66 -8.51 12.39 -14.39
N ARG A 67 -8.81 11.32 -15.14
CA ARG A 67 -10.17 10.77 -15.22
C ARG A 67 -10.61 10.21 -13.87
N THR A 68 -9.68 9.58 -13.14
CA THR A 68 -9.94 9.02 -11.81
C THR A 68 -10.22 10.12 -10.79
N VAL A 69 -9.45 11.22 -10.80
CA VAL A 69 -9.71 12.39 -9.94
C VAL A 69 -11.11 12.94 -10.21
N GLN A 70 -11.47 13.18 -11.48
CA GLN A 70 -12.81 13.67 -11.82
C GLN A 70 -13.92 12.72 -11.36
N ARG A 71 -13.73 11.40 -11.54
CA ARG A 71 -14.67 10.39 -11.05
C ARG A 71 -14.86 10.47 -9.54
N VAL A 72 -13.78 10.61 -8.77
CA VAL A 72 -13.86 10.74 -7.30
C VAL A 72 -14.68 11.97 -6.90
N LEU A 73 -14.47 13.11 -7.56
CA LEU A 73 -15.24 14.33 -7.28
C LEU A 73 -16.73 14.16 -7.58
N THR A 74 -17.08 13.53 -8.71
CA THR A 74 -18.48 13.26 -9.07
C THR A 74 -19.15 12.29 -8.09
N LEU A 75 -18.47 11.21 -7.70
CA LEU A 75 -19.00 10.23 -6.73
C LEU A 75 -19.20 10.83 -5.34
N LYS A 76 -18.33 11.75 -4.94
CA LYS A 76 -18.44 12.48 -3.66
C LYS A 76 -19.40 13.66 -3.73
N SER A 77 -20.00 13.95 -4.90
CA SER A 77 -20.88 15.10 -5.14
C SER A 77 -20.27 16.41 -4.62
N SER A 78 -18.97 16.59 -4.86
CA SER A 78 -18.22 17.72 -4.32
C SER A 78 -18.41 18.98 -5.15
N GLY A 79 -18.48 20.14 -4.49
CA GLY A 79 -18.40 21.46 -5.13
C GLY A 79 -16.97 21.93 -5.41
N ALA A 80 -15.96 21.08 -5.17
CA ALA A 80 -14.56 21.41 -5.42
C ALA A 80 -14.20 21.36 -6.91
N GLU A 81 -13.29 22.23 -7.32
CA GLU A 81 -12.70 22.28 -8.65
C GLU A 81 -11.32 21.62 -8.65
N VAL A 82 -11.00 20.89 -9.72
CA VAL A 82 -9.66 20.36 -9.95
C VAL A 82 -8.77 21.50 -10.46
N HIS A 83 -7.88 21.99 -9.60
CA HIS A 83 -6.94 23.02 -10.00
C HIS A 83 -5.74 22.44 -10.78
N GLN A 84 -5.23 21.29 -10.33
CA GLN A 84 -4.08 20.64 -10.96
C GLN A 84 -4.06 19.14 -10.66
N VAL A 85 -3.71 18.35 -11.67
CA VAL A 85 -3.26 16.96 -11.51
C VAL A 85 -1.89 16.88 -12.17
N ALA A 86 -0.87 16.55 -11.40
CA ALA A 86 0.51 16.48 -11.90
C ALA A 86 1.11 15.11 -11.58
N LEU A 87 1.68 14.47 -12.60
CA LEU A 87 2.49 13.27 -12.45
C LEU A 87 3.95 13.66 -12.15
N GLY A 88 4.61 12.90 -11.29
CA GLY A 88 5.97 13.22 -10.88
C GLY A 88 6.66 12.08 -10.13
N GLU A 89 7.90 12.35 -9.74
CA GLU A 89 8.73 11.47 -8.91
C GLU A 89 8.61 11.89 -7.43
N TYR A 90 8.48 10.95 -6.50
CA TYR A 90 8.46 11.23 -5.07
C TYR A 90 9.70 10.73 -4.33
N ARG A 91 10.44 11.66 -3.71
CA ARG A 91 11.66 11.41 -2.94
C ARG A 91 11.37 11.43 -1.45
N GLY A 92 11.04 10.26 -0.89
CA GLY A 92 10.71 10.08 0.53
C GLY A 92 11.87 10.21 1.53
N ARG A 93 13.01 10.80 1.15
CA ARG A 93 14.19 10.85 2.01
C ARG A 93 14.03 11.88 3.14
N ALA A 94 14.60 11.58 4.31
CA ALA A 94 14.47 12.40 5.51
C ALA A 94 15.22 13.75 5.39
N ASP A 95 16.26 13.81 4.58
CA ASP A 95 17.07 15.00 4.28
C ASP A 95 16.38 15.99 3.32
N VAL A 96 15.31 15.56 2.61
CA VAL A 96 14.55 16.42 1.71
C VAL A 96 13.33 17.02 2.43
N PRO A 97 13.17 18.36 2.47
CA PRO A 97 11.97 19.01 3.01
C PRO A 97 10.69 18.51 2.32
N VAL A 98 9.61 18.33 3.08
CA VAL A 98 8.33 17.76 2.57
C VAL A 98 7.82 18.47 1.31
N ALA A 99 7.98 19.80 1.23
CA ALA A 99 7.55 20.59 0.08
C ALA A 99 8.26 20.19 -1.23
N ASP A 100 9.52 19.77 -1.13
CA ASP A 100 10.43 19.48 -2.25
C ASP A 100 10.50 17.99 -2.59
N ARG A 101 9.79 17.14 -1.82
CA ARG A 101 9.81 15.68 -2.04
C ARG A 101 9.16 15.27 -3.35
N PHE A 102 8.20 16.03 -3.86
CA PHE A 102 7.55 15.72 -5.14
C PHE A 102 8.14 16.61 -6.23
N ASN A 103 8.70 15.97 -7.25
CA ASN A 103 9.28 16.61 -8.42
C ASN A 103 8.41 16.35 -9.66
N ALA A 104 7.83 17.41 -10.22
CA ALA A 104 7.02 17.32 -11.43
C ALA A 104 7.91 17.10 -12.66
N GLY A 105 7.57 16.12 -13.51
CA GLY A 105 8.29 15.87 -14.76
C GLY A 105 9.46 14.87 -14.67
N GLY A 106 9.47 14.00 -13.66
CA GLY A 106 10.36 12.84 -13.64
C GLY A 106 10.14 11.92 -14.86
N VAL A 107 11.22 11.30 -15.35
CA VAL A 107 11.22 10.46 -16.57
C VAL A 107 10.28 9.24 -16.42
N VAL A 108 10.12 8.74 -15.19
CA VAL A 108 9.17 7.68 -14.83
C VAL A 108 8.38 8.18 -13.63
N PRO A 109 7.15 8.70 -13.81
CA PRO A 109 6.35 9.17 -12.69
C PRO A 109 5.94 7.98 -11.81
N ASP A 110 6.20 8.09 -10.51
CA ASP A 110 5.81 7.12 -9.48
C ASP A 110 4.79 7.72 -8.50
N ALA A 111 4.41 8.99 -8.69
CA ALA A 111 3.48 9.68 -7.82
C ALA A 111 2.58 10.62 -8.60
N VAL A 112 1.44 10.94 -7.99
CA VAL A 112 0.49 11.94 -8.48
C VAL A 112 0.24 12.98 -7.39
N ARG A 113 0.33 14.26 -7.77
CA ARG A 113 -0.09 15.40 -6.97
C ARG A 113 -1.44 15.89 -7.47
N VAL A 114 -2.41 15.95 -6.57
CA VAL A 114 -3.75 16.50 -6.84
C VAL A 114 -3.91 17.77 -6.03
N VAL A 115 -4.31 18.86 -6.69
CA VAL A 115 -4.61 20.14 -6.07
C VAL A 115 -6.07 20.48 -6.34
N LEU A 116 -6.84 20.62 -5.27
CA LEU A 116 -8.26 20.98 -5.32
C LEU A 116 -8.48 22.37 -4.74
N ARG A 117 -9.49 23.06 -5.26
CA ARG A 117 -9.93 24.37 -4.78
C ARG A 117 -11.43 24.38 -4.52
N GLU A 118 -11.85 25.11 -3.49
CA GLU A 118 -13.26 25.34 -3.19
C GLU A 118 -13.44 26.77 -2.66
N ASP A 119 -14.46 27.48 -3.15
CA ASP A 119 -14.88 28.76 -2.60
C ASP A 119 -15.90 28.52 -1.48
N VAL A 120 -15.47 28.68 -0.22
CA VAL A 120 -16.28 28.39 0.97
C VAL A 120 -17.13 29.62 1.31
N PRO A 121 -18.47 29.54 1.28
CA PRO A 121 -19.32 30.67 1.64
C PRO A 121 -19.20 31.00 3.13
N LEU A 122 -19.20 32.29 3.45
CA LEU A 122 -19.28 32.78 4.83
C LEU A 122 -20.73 33.06 5.18
N PHE A 123 -21.15 32.72 6.41
CA PHE A 123 -22.49 33.01 6.88
C PHE A 123 -22.61 34.47 7.28
N PHE A 124 -21.73 34.95 8.16
CA PHE A 124 -21.83 36.27 8.77
C PHE A 124 -20.90 37.30 8.13
N GLY A 125 -19.78 36.89 7.56
CA GLY A 125 -18.87 37.76 6.78
C GLY A 125 -19.54 38.44 5.59
N SER A 126 -20.65 37.86 5.11
CA SER A 126 -21.47 38.43 4.03
C SER A 126 -22.06 39.80 4.38
N VAL A 127 -22.35 40.05 5.66
CA VAL A 127 -22.81 41.34 6.20
C VAL A 127 -21.74 42.43 6.04
N LEU A 128 -20.46 42.04 6.04
CA LEU A 128 -19.30 42.91 5.82
C LEU A 128 -18.85 42.94 4.35
N GLY A 129 -19.61 42.33 3.44
CA GLY A 129 -19.28 42.26 2.01
C GLY A 129 -18.36 41.11 1.60
N ILE A 130 -17.91 40.26 2.53
CA ILE A 130 -17.06 39.10 2.26
C ILE A 130 -17.95 37.86 2.10
N ARG A 131 -18.22 37.47 0.85
CA ARG A 131 -19.18 36.38 0.57
C ARG A 131 -18.60 34.99 0.71
N SER A 132 -17.32 34.82 0.41
CA SER A 132 -16.64 33.53 0.46
C SER A 132 -15.13 33.69 0.67
N VAL A 133 -14.50 32.60 1.10
CA VAL A 133 -13.05 32.46 1.19
C VAL A 133 -12.62 31.28 0.34
N ARG A 134 -11.64 31.51 -0.55
CA ARG A 134 -11.06 30.46 -1.37
C ARG A 134 -10.12 29.59 -0.54
N VAL A 135 -10.38 28.29 -0.53
CA VAL A 135 -9.52 27.29 0.12
C VAL A 135 -8.90 26.41 -0.95
N GLN A 136 -7.59 26.16 -0.82
CA GLN A 136 -6.85 25.22 -1.65
C GLN A 136 -6.24 24.14 -0.78
N LYS A 137 -6.33 22.89 -1.24
CA LYS A 137 -5.68 21.74 -0.60
C LYS A 137 -4.97 20.90 -1.65
N SER A 138 -3.88 20.27 -1.23
CA SER A 138 -3.08 19.42 -2.08
C SER A 138 -2.78 18.10 -1.38
N ALA A 139 -2.81 17.03 -2.15
CA ALA A 139 -2.40 15.71 -1.71
C ALA A 139 -1.42 15.12 -2.73
N VAL A 140 -0.45 14.38 -2.22
CA VAL A 140 0.47 13.61 -3.05
C VAL A 140 0.31 12.15 -2.64
N ALA A 141 0.09 11.29 -3.62
CA ALA A 141 0.05 9.85 -3.41
C ALA A 141 1.10 9.20 -4.30
N ILE A 142 1.88 8.31 -3.70
CA ILE A 142 2.88 7.50 -4.37
C ILE A 142 2.16 6.24 -4.82
N ARG A 143 2.39 5.81 -6.06
CA ARG A 143 2.16 4.44 -6.47
C ARG A 143 3.23 3.61 -5.76
N PRO A 144 2.89 2.79 -4.76
CA PRO A 144 3.89 1.98 -4.11
C PRO A 144 4.54 1.12 -5.20
N ALA A 145 5.87 1.23 -5.35
CA ALA A 145 6.63 0.09 -5.82
C ALA A 145 6.27 -1.00 -4.82
N ARG A 146 5.45 -1.96 -5.25
CA ARG A 146 5.10 -3.07 -4.39
C ARG A 146 6.39 -3.88 -4.28
N ASP A 147 7.22 -3.56 -3.29
CA ASP A 147 8.20 -4.50 -2.77
C ASP A 147 7.38 -5.76 -2.49
N ALA A 148 7.54 -6.77 -3.34
CA ALA A 148 6.69 -7.93 -3.35
C ALA A 148 7.01 -8.75 -2.09
N ALA A 149 6.42 -8.39 -0.95
CA ALA A 149 6.58 -9.13 0.28
C ALA A 149 5.86 -10.49 0.12
N ALA A 150 6.63 -11.55 -0.10
CA ALA A 150 6.11 -12.90 -0.06
C ALA A 150 5.81 -13.28 1.40
N PHE A 151 4.53 -13.24 1.80
CA PHE A 151 4.10 -13.68 3.12
C PHE A 151 3.82 -15.20 3.10
N SER A 152 4.75 -16.00 3.60
CA SER A 152 4.54 -17.44 3.79
C SER A 152 3.91 -17.72 5.15
N ILE A 153 2.60 -18.01 5.19
CA ILE A 153 1.95 -18.58 6.38
C ILE A 153 2.18 -20.09 6.39
N GLY A 154 3.08 -20.53 7.25
CA GLY A 154 3.41 -21.93 7.36
C GLY A 154 2.61 -22.68 8.43
N SER A 155 1.97 -23.80 8.08
CA SER A 155 1.51 -24.76 9.10
C SER A 155 2.71 -25.56 9.59
N ARG A 156 3.13 -25.35 10.83
CA ARG A 156 4.11 -26.24 11.47
C ARG A 156 3.45 -27.59 11.67
N LEU A 157 3.89 -28.60 10.92
CA LEU A 157 3.66 -29.98 11.32
C LEU A 157 4.53 -30.23 12.56
N LEU A 158 3.85 -30.58 13.67
CA LEU A 158 4.44 -31.01 14.93
C LEU A 158 5.63 -31.94 14.66
N SER A 159 6.79 -31.67 15.26
CA SER A 159 8.06 -32.39 15.08
C SER A 159 7.86 -33.87 14.76
N VAL A 160 8.27 -34.30 13.56
CA VAL A 160 8.15 -35.70 13.09
C VAL A 160 9.52 -36.32 12.97
N ASP A 161 9.67 -37.57 13.42
CA ASP A 161 10.93 -38.30 13.38
C ASP A 161 11.43 -38.54 11.93
N PRO A 162 12.70 -38.17 11.61
CA PRO A 162 13.27 -38.28 10.26
C PRO A 162 13.19 -39.67 9.60
N PRO A 163 13.35 -40.80 10.32
CA PRO A 163 13.25 -42.14 9.71
C PRO A 163 11.87 -42.43 9.11
N ILE A 164 10.79 -41.95 9.75
CA ILE A 164 9.41 -42.18 9.29
C ILE A 164 9.14 -41.34 8.03
N VAL A 165 9.63 -40.09 8.03
CA VAL A 165 9.52 -39.19 6.87
C VAL A 165 10.30 -39.73 5.67
N ASN A 166 11.53 -40.19 5.88
CA ASN A 166 12.36 -40.78 4.83
C ASN A 166 11.74 -42.05 4.26
N ALA A 167 11.17 -42.93 5.11
CA ALA A 167 10.49 -44.13 4.67
C ALA A 167 9.25 -43.81 3.82
N LEU A 168 8.44 -42.83 4.24
CA LEU A 168 7.25 -42.40 3.49
C LEU A 168 7.63 -41.74 2.15
N LEU A 169 8.61 -40.84 2.15
CA LEU A 169 9.11 -40.21 0.94
C LEU A 169 9.72 -41.24 -0.02
N THR A 170 10.45 -42.22 0.52
CA THR A 170 11.01 -43.33 -0.25
C THR A 170 9.92 -44.20 -0.86
N GLN A 171 8.84 -44.50 -0.14
CA GLN A 171 7.70 -45.25 -0.67
C GLN A 171 6.93 -44.49 -1.76
N LEU A 172 6.79 -43.17 -1.61
CA LEU A 172 6.02 -42.34 -2.53
C LEU A 172 6.80 -41.95 -3.80
N ILE A 173 8.12 -41.78 -3.67
CA ILE A 173 9.03 -41.44 -4.77
C ILE A 173 9.65 -42.71 -5.38
N GLY A 174 9.57 -43.84 -4.67
CA GLY A 174 10.07 -45.14 -5.09
C GLY A 174 11.60 -45.31 -4.95
N ARG A 175 12.29 -44.41 -4.24
CA ARG A 175 13.76 -44.43 -4.09
C ARG A 175 14.22 -43.87 -2.75
N GLU A 176 15.36 -44.39 -2.27
CA GLU A 176 15.90 -44.09 -0.96
C GLU A 176 16.27 -42.60 -0.80
N ILE A 177 15.62 -41.94 0.14
CA ILE A 177 15.94 -40.57 0.57
C ILE A 177 16.51 -40.65 1.98
N GLN A 178 17.77 -40.25 2.13
CA GLN A 178 18.43 -40.15 3.43
C GLN A 178 18.61 -38.68 3.83
N LEU A 179 17.57 -38.09 4.41
CA LEU A 179 17.69 -36.79 5.08
C LEU A 179 18.03 -37.01 6.55
N SER A 180 19.10 -36.37 7.04
CA SER A 180 19.40 -36.35 8.46
C SER A 180 18.45 -35.41 9.22
N ALA A 181 18.34 -35.58 10.54
CA ALA A 181 17.57 -34.67 11.40
C ALA A 181 18.03 -33.21 11.23
N LEU A 182 19.35 -33.00 11.12
CA LEU A 182 19.96 -31.69 10.93
C LEU A 182 19.62 -31.09 9.55
N SER A 183 19.62 -31.90 8.49
CA SER A 183 19.18 -31.47 7.15
C SER A 183 17.72 -31.05 7.12
N TYR A 184 16.86 -31.79 7.82
CA TYR A 184 15.44 -31.47 7.91
C TYR A 184 15.20 -30.16 8.66
N ASP A 185 15.81 -29.99 9.83
CA ASP A 185 15.72 -28.75 10.61
C ASP A 185 16.26 -27.54 9.83
N SER A 186 17.37 -27.72 9.11
CA SER A 186 17.95 -26.68 8.26
C SER A 186 17.02 -26.29 7.10
N LEU A 187 16.35 -27.24 6.44
CA LEU A 187 15.35 -26.95 5.40
C LEU A 187 14.12 -26.20 5.96
N LEU A 188 13.73 -26.50 7.20
CA LEU A 188 12.60 -25.83 7.86
C LEU A 188 12.91 -24.38 8.27
N ASN A 189 14.14 -24.14 8.73
CA ASN A 189 14.57 -22.85 9.27
C ASN A 189 15.29 -21.96 8.24
N SER A 190 15.61 -22.50 7.06
CA SER A 190 16.26 -21.74 5.99
C SER A 190 15.24 -20.98 5.14
N SER A 191 15.63 -19.77 4.74
CA SER A 191 14.91 -18.93 3.79
C SER A 191 15.79 -18.62 2.59
N LEU A 192 15.15 -18.47 1.44
CA LEU A 192 15.77 -18.14 0.17
C LEU A 192 15.33 -16.73 -0.25
N ASP A 193 16.27 -15.94 -0.75
CA ASP A 193 15.98 -14.65 -1.36
C ASP A 193 15.40 -14.86 -2.77
N VAL A 194 14.23 -14.27 -3.02
CA VAL A 194 13.52 -14.45 -4.28
C VAL A 194 14.23 -13.73 -5.43
N ASP A 195 14.87 -12.60 -5.19
CA ASP A 195 15.62 -11.91 -6.24
C ASP A 195 16.85 -12.71 -6.65
N ASP A 196 17.68 -13.13 -5.69
CA ASP A 196 18.88 -13.92 -5.98
C ASP A 196 18.54 -15.19 -6.80
N LEU A 197 17.41 -15.83 -6.47
CA LEU A 197 16.89 -16.98 -7.22
C LEU A 197 16.48 -16.60 -8.66
N LEU A 198 15.72 -15.51 -8.83
CA LEU A 198 15.26 -15.07 -10.16
C LEU A 198 16.43 -14.61 -11.03
N ASP A 199 17.42 -13.97 -10.43
CA ASP A 199 18.67 -13.54 -11.05
C ASP A 199 19.50 -14.73 -11.54
N ASP A 200 19.67 -15.76 -10.71
CA ASP A 200 20.36 -17.01 -11.08
C ASP A 200 19.63 -17.74 -12.22
N LEU A 201 18.30 -17.81 -12.15
CA LEU A 201 17.47 -18.41 -13.20
C LEU A 201 17.52 -17.61 -14.50
N GLY A 202 17.48 -16.27 -14.44
CA GLY A 202 17.62 -15.39 -15.60
C GLY A 202 18.95 -15.60 -16.32
N ARG A 203 20.06 -15.65 -15.57
CA ARG A 203 21.40 -15.94 -16.11
C ARG A 203 21.47 -17.34 -16.73
N THR A 204 20.96 -18.35 -16.04
CA THR A 204 20.99 -19.75 -16.49
C THR A 204 20.12 -20.01 -17.72
N LEU A 205 19.00 -19.30 -17.85
CA LEU A 205 18.06 -19.43 -18.97
C LEU A 205 18.28 -18.41 -20.08
N SER A 206 19.22 -17.47 -19.89
CA SER A 206 19.50 -16.35 -20.79
C SER A 206 18.23 -15.54 -21.09
N VAL A 207 17.46 -15.21 -20.04
CA VAL A 207 16.25 -14.40 -20.12
C VAL A 207 16.45 -13.16 -19.26
N ASP A 208 16.53 -12.00 -19.92
CA ASP A 208 16.70 -10.71 -19.26
C ASP A 208 15.36 -10.09 -18.85
N ASP A 209 14.27 -10.42 -19.56
CA ASP A 209 12.94 -9.91 -19.24
C ASP A 209 12.27 -10.75 -18.13
N ARG A 210 11.90 -10.09 -17.03
CA ARG A 210 11.37 -10.78 -15.85
C ARG A 210 9.96 -11.33 -16.08
N ASP A 211 9.15 -10.66 -16.89
CA ASP A 211 7.80 -11.14 -17.23
C ASP A 211 7.87 -12.38 -18.14
N GLU A 212 8.82 -12.42 -19.08
CA GLU A 212 9.15 -13.62 -19.84
C GLU A 212 9.61 -14.76 -18.91
N LEU A 213 10.52 -14.49 -17.97
CA LEU A 213 11.04 -15.49 -17.03
C LEU A 213 9.91 -16.11 -16.19
N LEU A 214 8.98 -15.29 -15.68
CA LEU A 214 7.89 -15.75 -14.82
C LEU A 214 6.88 -16.64 -15.56
N THR A 215 6.69 -16.41 -16.86
CA THR A 215 5.70 -17.13 -17.69
C THR A 215 6.27 -18.34 -18.42
N ARG A 216 7.60 -18.45 -18.50
CA ARG A 216 8.32 -19.56 -19.13
C ARG A 216 8.14 -20.87 -18.37
N SER A 217 8.08 -21.98 -19.12
CA SER A 217 8.04 -23.32 -18.55
C SER A 217 9.43 -23.73 -18.03
N LEU A 218 9.54 -23.97 -16.73
CA LEU A 218 10.73 -24.40 -16.02
C LEU A 218 10.52 -25.81 -15.45
N SER A 219 11.50 -26.69 -15.57
CA SER A 219 11.42 -27.99 -14.93
C SER A 219 11.59 -27.89 -13.41
N THR A 220 10.87 -28.73 -12.66
CA THR A 220 11.01 -28.80 -11.19
C THR A 220 12.46 -29.06 -10.78
N ARG A 221 13.20 -29.89 -11.53
CA ARG A 221 14.61 -30.16 -11.26
C ARG A 221 15.46 -28.89 -11.33
N ARG A 222 15.29 -28.09 -12.39
CA ARG A 222 16.03 -26.83 -12.56
C ARG A 222 15.71 -25.82 -11.47
N LEU A 223 14.45 -25.75 -11.04
CA LEU A 223 14.08 -24.91 -9.90
C LEU A 223 14.78 -25.36 -8.61
N VAL A 224 14.79 -26.67 -8.31
CA VAL A 224 15.48 -27.19 -7.12
C VAL A 224 16.99 -26.99 -7.19
N ASP A 225 17.59 -27.13 -8.38
CA ASP A 225 19.01 -26.84 -8.58
C ASP A 225 19.35 -25.36 -8.36
N ALA A 226 18.50 -24.43 -8.82
CA ALA A 226 18.66 -22.99 -8.57
C ALA A 226 18.47 -22.64 -7.09
N MET A 227 17.48 -23.23 -6.41
CA MET A 227 17.34 -23.10 -4.95
C MET A 227 18.56 -23.65 -4.20
N ALA A 228 19.14 -24.76 -4.68
CA ALA A 228 20.37 -25.29 -4.09
C ALA A 228 21.55 -24.33 -4.30
N ALA A 229 21.65 -23.67 -5.47
CA ALA A 229 22.69 -22.68 -5.74
C ALA A 229 22.58 -21.44 -4.83
N GLY A 230 21.36 -21.00 -4.52
CA GLY A 230 21.10 -19.88 -3.62
C GLY A 230 21.16 -20.21 -2.12
N THR A 231 21.51 -21.44 -1.73
CA THR A 231 21.64 -21.85 -0.31
C THR A 231 23.01 -22.46 -0.01
N THR A 232 23.37 -22.48 1.27
CA THR A 232 24.66 -23.01 1.74
C THR A 232 24.47 -24.03 2.86
N GLY A 233 25.56 -24.72 3.24
CA GLY A 233 25.56 -25.65 4.35
C GLY A 233 24.63 -26.86 4.17
N GLN A 234 23.92 -27.23 5.23
CA GLN A 234 23.12 -28.45 5.24
C GLN A 234 21.86 -28.37 4.37
N THR A 235 21.32 -27.15 4.15
CA THR A 235 20.21 -26.88 3.22
C THR A 235 20.60 -27.18 1.79
N HIS A 236 21.81 -26.77 1.36
CA HIS A 236 22.34 -27.07 0.02
C HIS A 236 22.44 -28.57 -0.23
N ILE A 237 23.01 -29.31 0.74
CA ILE A 237 23.19 -30.77 0.65
C ILE A 237 21.83 -31.47 0.53
N ALA A 238 20.86 -31.03 1.32
CA ALA A 238 19.51 -31.58 1.29
C ALA A 238 18.78 -31.28 -0.03
N LEU A 239 18.93 -30.07 -0.58
CA LEU A 239 18.34 -29.73 -1.89
C LEU A 239 19.01 -30.50 -3.04
N LYS A 240 20.33 -30.75 -2.96
CA LYS A 240 21.03 -31.57 -3.97
C LYS A 240 20.62 -33.04 -3.94
N SER A 241 20.37 -33.62 -2.76
CA SER A 241 19.84 -34.98 -2.68
C SER A 241 18.41 -35.08 -3.24
N ILE A 242 17.58 -34.06 -2.98
CA ILE A 242 16.25 -33.94 -3.58
C ILE A 242 16.35 -33.78 -5.11
N ALA A 243 17.20 -32.90 -5.63
CA ALA A 243 17.40 -32.72 -7.08
C ALA A 243 17.86 -34.02 -7.78
N ALA A 244 18.76 -34.77 -7.14
CA ALA A 244 19.24 -36.06 -7.65
C ALA A 244 18.11 -37.11 -7.74
N SER A 245 17.21 -37.14 -6.75
CA SER A 245 16.05 -38.05 -6.78
C SER A 245 15.01 -37.69 -7.84
N ILE A 246 14.74 -36.40 -8.06
CA ILE A 246 13.83 -35.90 -9.10
C ILE A 246 14.31 -36.28 -10.50
N GLY A 247 15.63 -36.31 -10.73
CA GLY A 247 16.25 -36.60 -12.01
C GLY A 247 15.98 -37.99 -12.61
N THR A 248 15.20 -38.82 -11.94
CA THR A 248 14.95 -40.23 -12.30
C THR A 248 13.48 -40.55 -12.59
N GLY A 249 12.60 -39.53 -12.62
CA GLY A 249 11.18 -39.63 -12.99
C GLY A 249 10.76 -38.66 -14.11
N ALA A 250 9.47 -38.67 -14.47
CA ALA A 250 8.92 -37.74 -15.48
C ALA A 250 9.00 -36.30 -14.97
N ASP A 251 9.83 -35.48 -15.62
CA ASP A 251 10.02 -34.09 -15.27
C ASP A 251 8.72 -33.30 -15.48
N ARG A 252 8.26 -32.60 -14.44
CA ARG A 252 7.06 -31.78 -14.51
C ARG A 252 7.49 -30.35 -14.82
N ASN A 253 6.95 -29.81 -15.90
CA ASN A 253 7.09 -28.40 -16.21
C ASN A 253 6.17 -27.59 -15.30
N LEU A 254 6.74 -26.62 -14.62
CA LEU A 254 6.08 -25.61 -13.80
C LEU A 254 6.27 -24.23 -14.46
N ARG A 255 5.41 -23.28 -14.09
CA ARG A 255 5.62 -21.86 -14.41
C ARG A 255 5.88 -21.13 -13.11
N LEU A 256 6.85 -20.22 -13.09
CA LEU A 256 7.20 -19.51 -11.86
C LEU A 256 6.04 -18.63 -11.38
N ASN A 257 5.22 -18.09 -12.30
CA ASN A 257 4.02 -17.34 -11.97
C ASN A 257 2.93 -18.13 -11.23
N SER A 258 3.00 -19.47 -11.22
CA SER A 258 2.12 -20.32 -10.42
C SER A 258 2.60 -20.47 -8.97
N LEU A 259 3.89 -20.18 -8.74
CA LEU A 259 4.58 -20.31 -7.46
C LEU A 259 4.79 -18.95 -6.77
N ILE A 260 5.03 -17.92 -7.59
CA ILE A 260 5.35 -16.56 -7.17
C ILE A 260 4.43 -15.64 -7.95
N GLU A 261 3.44 -15.06 -7.27
CA GLU A 261 2.58 -14.04 -7.86
C GLU A 261 3.27 -12.68 -7.72
N VAL A 262 3.90 -12.22 -8.80
CA VAL A 262 4.42 -10.86 -8.90
C VAL A 262 3.36 -9.99 -9.57
N ALA A 263 2.89 -8.95 -8.88
CA ALA A 263 1.90 -8.05 -9.44
C ALA A 263 2.46 -7.32 -10.69
N PRO A 264 1.66 -7.09 -11.74
CA PRO A 264 2.13 -6.40 -12.94
C PRO A 264 2.59 -4.98 -12.59
N GLY A 265 3.79 -4.61 -13.06
CA GLY A 265 4.38 -3.28 -12.87
C GLY A 265 5.36 -3.13 -11.69
N VAL A 266 5.78 -4.23 -11.05
CA VAL A 266 6.89 -4.24 -10.08
C VAL A 266 8.21 -3.99 -10.81
N LYS A 267 8.86 -2.85 -10.53
CA LYS A 267 10.23 -2.54 -10.98
C LYS A 267 11.10 -2.26 -9.77
N GLY A 268 12.07 -3.15 -9.51
CA GLY A 268 12.97 -3.10 -8.36
C GLY A 268 13.17 -4.48 -7.73
N ASP A 269 14.05 -4.51 -6.72
CA ASP A 269 14.40 -5.69 -5.95
C ASP A 269 13.17 -6.22 -5.17
N ILE A 270 12.78 -7.48 -5.39
CA ILE A 270 11.92 -8.28 -4.52
C ILE A 270 12.74 -8.71 -3.29
N ASN A 271 12.79 -7.84 -2.28
CA ASN A 271 13.34 -8.20 -0.97
C ASN A 271 12.37 -9.11 -0.19
N ALA A 272 12.25 -10.36 -0.65
CA ALA A 272 11.36 -11.36 -0.06
C ALA A 272 12.14 -12.63 0.28
N LYS A 273 12.01 -13.05 1.54
CA LYS A 273 12.59 -14.30 2.04
C LYS A 273 11.50 -15.35 2.15
N VAL A 274 11.57 -16.37 1.29
CA VAL A 274 10.60 -17.48 1.27
C VAL A 274 11.22 -18.69 1.96
N PRO A 275 10.51 -19.36 2.90
CA PRO A 275 11.01 -20.61 3.49
C PRO A 275 11.18 -21.67 2.40
N VAL A 276 12.30 -22.39 2.42
CA VAL A 276 12.64 -23.38 1.37
C VAL A 276 11.55 -24.45 1.18
N TRP A 277 10.84 -24.80 2.25
CA TRP A 277 9.78 -25.81 2.24
C TRP A 277 8.43 -25.32 1.67
N ALA A 278 8.22 -24.02 1.50
CA ALA A 278 6.94 -23.43 1.05
C ALA A 278 6.60 -23.76 -0.42
N PHE A 279 7.60 -24.12 -1.24
CA PHE A 279 7.42 -24.47 -2.65
C PHE A 279 6.60 -25.76 -2.89
N ARG A 280 6.22 -26.50 -1.85
CA ARG A 280 5.39 -27.72 -1.94
C ARG A 280 3.89 -27.46 -2.19
N LEU A 281 3.36 -26.30 -1.76
CA LEU A 281 1.91 -26.07 -1.69
C LEU A 281 1.23 -25.87 -3.06
N VAL A 282 2.00 -25.56 -4.10
CA VAL A 282 1.51 -25.37 -5.48
C VAL A 282 1.65 -26.65 -6.33
N MET A 283 2.57 -27.56 -5.99
CA MET A 283 2.76 -28.81 -6.75
C MET A 283 1.62 -29.84 -6.55
N SER A 284 0.73 -29.61 -5.57
CA SER A 284 -0.39 -30.50 -5.20
C SER A 284 -1.77 -30.05 -5.74
N SER A 285 -1.93 -28.81 -6.22
CA SER A 285 -3.25 -28.29 -6.62
C SER A 285 -3.60 -28.59 -8.09
N ARG A 286 -3.86 -29.86 -8.38
CA ARG A 286 -4.86 -30.23 -9.40
C ARG A 286 -5.85 -31.21 -8.79
N VAL A 287 -6.61 -30.75 -7.80
CA VAL A 287 -7.89 -31.38 -7.46
C VAL A 287 -8.93 -30.84 -8.41
N ASN A 288 -9.35 -31.72 -9.30
CA ASN A 288 -10.35 -31.54 -10.33
C ASN A 288 -11.73 -31.31 -9.67
N VAL A 289 -12.22 -30.07 -9.60
CA VAL A 289 -13.62 -29.81 -9.23
C VAL A 289 -14.46 -29.97 -10.50
N ARG A 290 -14.84 -31.22 -10.79
CA ARG A 290 -15.92 -31.51 -11.74
C ARG A 290 -17.22 -30.91 -11.20
N ARG A 291 -17.94 -30.20 -12.07
CA ARG A 291 -19.34 -29.79 -11.84
C ARG A 291 -20.16 -30.99 -11.39
N LEU A 292 -20.82 -30.86 -10.25
CA LEU A 292 -22.01 -31.62 -9.93
C LEU A 292 -23.14 -30.60 -9.79
N SER A 293 -23.97 -30.54 -10.81
CA SER A 293 -25.32 -30.01 -10.74
C SER A 293 -26.20 -31.09 -11.37
N PRO A 294 -27.29 -31.52 -10.73
CA PRO A 294 -28.37 -32.16 -11.47
C PRO A 294 -28.97 -31.16 -12.48
#